data_AF-A0A392RG95-F1
#
_entry.id   AF-A0A392RG95-F1
#
_cell.length_a   1.000
_cell.length_b   1.000
_cell.length_c   1.000
_cell.angle_alpha   90.00
_cell.angle_beta   90.00
_cell.angle_gamma   90.00
#
_symmetry.space_group_name_H-M   'P 1'
#
loop_
_entity.id
_entity.type
_entity.pdbx_description
1 polymer ?
#
loop_
_entity_poly.entity_id
_entity_poly.type
_entity_poly.pdbx_seq_one_letter_code
_entity_poly.pdbx_strand_id
1 'polypeptide(L)' 'MLFKKTIGDIFSSGTGEFDAEEVYEKIPLDLNINKEKARGVVRDLAQSRLSNSLIQAVALLRQRNHKGVVSSLNNLLA' A
#
# COMPACT_ATOMS: atom_id res chain seq x y z
N MET A 1 -13.69 -6.55 4.71
CA MET A 1 -13.55 -6.95 3.29
C MET A 1 -12.23 -7.68 3.15
N LEU A 2 -12.27 -8.99 2.88
CA LEU A 2 -11.09 -9.87 2.82
C LEU A 2 -10.05 -9.34 1.83
N PHE A 3 -10.49 -8.93 0.63
CA PHE A 3 -9.63 -8.33 -0.40
C PHE A 3 -8.78 -7.15 0.08
N LYS A 4 -9.41 -6.17 0.74
CA LYS A 4 -8.71 -4.96 1.22
C LYS A 4 -7.61 -5.29 2.22
N LYS A 5 -7.82 -6.31 3.07
CA LYS A 5 -6.83 -6.79 4.03
C LYS A 5 -5.67 -7.48 3.32
N THR A 6 -5.97 -8.40 2.40
CA THR A 6 -4.94 -9.10 1.60
C THR A 6 -4.06 -8.13 0.83
N ILE A 7 -4.63 -7.13 0.14
CA ILE A 7 -3.83 -6.11 -0.57
C ILE A 7 -3.04 -5.23 0.42
N GLY A 8 -3.60 -4.93 1.59
CA GLY A 8 -2.89 -4.20 2.64
C GLY A 8 -1.67 -4.97 3.16
N ASP A 9 -1.81 -6.28 3.34
CA ASP A 9 -0.72 -7.16 3.78
C ASP A 9 0.35 -7.28 2.68
N ILE A 10 -0.04 -7.41 1.41
CA ILE A 10 0.89 -7.39 0.26
C ILE A 10 1.69 -6.09 0.23
N PHE A 11 1.02 -4.94 0.34
CA PHE A 11 1.69 -3.64 0.39
C PHE A 11 2.61 -3.50 1.62
N SER A 12 2.26 -4.12 2.74
CA SER A 12 3.06 -4.04 3.97
C SER A 12 4.20 -5.07 4.02
N SER A 13 4.28 -5.97 3.03
CA SER A 13 5.32 -7.01 2.97
C SER A 13 6.72 -6.45 2.73
N GLY A 14 6.83 -5.23 2.18
CA GLY A 14 8.12 -4.52 1.99
C GLY A 14 9.06 -5.22 1.00
N THR A 15 8.53 -6.10 0.16
CA THR A 15 9.30 -6.88 -0.82
C THR A 15 9.53 -6.14 -2.14
N GLY A 16 8.79 -5.05 -2.39
CA GLY A 16 8.78 -4.35 -3.68
C GLY A 16 8.17 -5.15 -4.84
N GLU A 17 7.77 -6.41 -4.63
CA GLU A 17 7.20 -7.27 -5.66
C GLU A 17 5.69 -7.07 -5.74
N PHE A 18 5.26 -6.38 -6.80
CA PHE A 18 3.83 -6.22 -7.10
C PHE A 18 3.45 -7.09 -8.29
N ASP A 19 2.83 -8.25 -8.01
CA ASP A 19 2.22 -9.09 -9.03
C ASP A 19 0.84 -8.52 -9.42
N ALA A 20 0.82 -7.83 -10.56
CA ALA A 20 -0.40 -7.24 -11.10
C ALA A 20 -1.45 -8.30 -11.51
N GLU A 21 -1.03 -9.49 -11.94
CA GLU A 21 -1.95 -10.58 -12.30
C GLU A 21 -2.58 -11.16 -11.03
N GLU A 22 -1.79 -11.41 -10.00
CA GLU A 22 -2.33 -11.89 -8.72
C GLU A 22 -3.32 -10.89 -8.11
N VAL A 23 -2.95 -9.60 -8.06
CA VAL A 23 -3.73 -8.55 -7.40
C VAL A 23 -4.99 -8.14 -8.18
N TYR A 24 -4.93 -8.08 -9.51
CA TYR A 24 -6.06 -7.60 -10.33
C TYR A 24 -6.90 -8.72 -10.94
N GLU A 25 -6.37 -9.93 -11.04
CA GLU A 25 -7.02 -11.05 -11.72
C GLU A 25 -7.35 -12.19 -10.74
N LYS A 26 -6.34 -12.83 -10.15
CA LYS A 26 -6.54 -14.07 -9.36
C LYS A 26 -7.30 -13.84 -8.05
N ILE A 27 -6.82 -12.92 -7.20
CA ILE A 27 -7.46 -12.66 -5.90
C ILE A 27 -8.90 -12.10 -6.07
N PRO A 28 -9.18 -11.14 -6.98
CA PRO A 28 -10.55 -10.70 -7.22
C PRO A 28 -11.46 -11.80 -7.75
N LEU A 29 -10.97 -12.66 -8.65
CA LEU A 29 -11.74 -13.78 -9.20
C LEU A 29 -12.13 -14.77 -8.09
N ASP A 30 -11.18 -15.15 -7.23
CA ASP A 30 -11.41 -16.07 -6.10
C ASP A 30 -12.42 -15.51 -5.09
N LEU A 31 -12.52 -14.18 -4.97
CA LEU A 31 -13.45 -13.48 -4.10
C LEU A 31 -14.75 -13.06 -4.79
N ASN A 32 -14.94 -13.44 -6.06
CA ASN A 32 -16.08 -13.04 -6.90
C ASN A 32 -16.28 -11.50 -6.96
N ILE A 33 -15.18 -10.75 -7.03
CA ILE A 33 -15.13 -9.29 -7.12
C ILE A 33 -14.83 -8.88 -8.56
N ASN A 34 -15.57 -7.90 -9.08
CA ASN A 34 -15.29 -7.32 -10.39
C ASN A 34 -13.90 -6.64 -10.41
N LYS A 35 -13.13 -6.90 -11.48
CA LYS A 35 -11.79 -6.33 -11.72
C LYS A 35 -11.72 -4.81 -11.63
N GLU A 36 -12.72 -4.09 -12.15
CA GLU A 36 -12.80 -2.63 -12.06
C GLU A 36 -12.94 -2.15 -10.62
N LYS A 37 -13.76 -2.85 -9.84
CA LYS A 37 -13.92 -2.58 -8.40
C LYS A 37 -12.64 -2.91 -7.65
N ALA A 38 -11.97 -4.01 -8.00
CA ALA A 38 -10.68 -4.37 -7.43
C ALA A 38 -9.61 -3.31 -7.71
N ARG A 39 -9.51 -2.82 -8.95
CA ARG A 39 -8.60 -1.73 -9.35
C ARG A 39 -8.87 -0.45 -8.56
N GLY A 40 -10.15 -0.08 -8.40
CA GLY A 40 -10.54 1.06 -7.56
C GLY A 40 -10.05 0.90 -6.12
N VAL A 41 -10.30 -0.25 -5.51
CA VAL A 41 -9.88 -0.53 -4.13
C VAL A 41 -8.35 -0.50 -3.97
N VAL A 42 -7.60 -1.11 -4.90
CA VAL A 42 -6.14 -1.11 -4.87
C VAL A 42 -5.59 0.32 -5.00
N ARG A 43 -6.13 1.11 -5.93
CA ARG A 43 -5.72 2.51 -6.13
C ARG A 43 -5.99 3.36 -4.90
N ASP A 44 -7.18 3.25 -4.31
CA ASP A 44 -7.55 4.01 -3.12
C ASP A 44 -6.68 3.63 -1.92
N LEU A 45 -6.33 2.34 -1.81
CA LEU A 45 -5.43 1.85 -0.75
C LEU A 45 -4.00 2.39 -0.93
N ALA A 46 -3.48 2.37 -2.15
CA ALA A 46 -2.17 2.92 -2.48
C ALA A 46 -2.11 4.42 -2.21
N GLN A 47 -3.12 5.17 -2.63
CA GLN A 47 -3.21 6.62 -2.40
C GLN A 47 -3.31 6.96 -0.90
N SER A 48 -4.09 6.20 -0.15
CA SER A 48 -4.20 6.38 1.31
C SER A 48 -2.87 6.08 2.01
N ARG A 49 -2.18 5.00 1.63
CA ARG A 49 -0.85 4.65 2.16
C ARG A 49 0.17 5.75 1.84
N LEU A 50 0.20 6.24 0.61
CA LEU A 50 1.07 7.35 0.19
C LEU A 50 0.87 8.59 1.06
N SER A 51 -0.38 9.04 1.19
CA SER A 51 -0.74 10.21 1.99
C SER A 51 -0.31 10.04 3.46
N ASN A 52 -0.63 8.89 4.06
CA ASN A 52 -0.30 8.61 5.45
C ASN A 52 1.21 8.57 5.72
N SER A 53 1.98 7.92 4.85
CA SER A 53 3.44 7.85 4.99
C SER A 53 4.11 9.21 4.82
N LEU A 54 3.60 10.08 3.94
CA LEU A 54 4.10 11.46 3.80
C LEU A 54 3.81 12.30 5.04
N ILE A 55 2.59 12.21 5.60
CA ILE A 55 2.23 12.89 6.85
C ILE A 55 3.16 12.44 7.98
N GLN A 56 3.43 11.14 8.09
CA GLN A 56 4.37 10.60 9.08
C GLN A 56 5.80 11.12 8.87
N ALA A 57 6.29 11.11 7.63
CA ALA A 57 7.61 11.64 7.30
C ALA A 57 7.74 13.13 7.68
N VAL A 58 6.74 13.96 7.37
CA VAL A 58 6.72 15.38 7.75
C VAL A 58 6.68 15.55 9.27
N ALA A 59 5.87 14.74 9.97
CA ALA A 59 5.81 14.77 11.44
C ALA A 59 7.16 14.42 12.09
N LEU A 60 7.85 13.41 11.57
CA LEU A 60 9.19 12.99 12.02
C LEU A 60 10.25 14.06 11.71
N LEU A 61 10.15 14.72 10.55
CA LEU A 61 11.03 15.82 10.18
C LEU A 61 10.90 16.99 11.16
N ARG A 62 9.67 17.36 11.52
CA ARG A 62 9.40 18.41 12.53
C ARG A 62 10.00 18.06 13.90
N GLN A 63 10.04 16.78 14.25
CA GLN A 63 10.67 16.28 15.47
C GLN A 63 12.20 16.19 15.37
N ARG A 64 12.81 16.63 14.25
CA ARG A 64 14.25 16.48 13.94
C ARG A 64 14.72 15.02 13.93
N ASN A 65 13.80 14.07 13.74
CA ASN A 65 14.11 12.64 13.66
C ASN A 65 14.44 12.24 12.22
N HIS A 66 15.63 12.63 11.74
CA HIS A 66 16.06 12.38 10.37
C HIS A 66 16.12 10.89 10.00
N LYS A 67 16.50 10.01 10.93
CA LYS A 67 16.51 8.55 10.71
C LYS A 67 15.11 8.00 10.49
N GLY A 68 14.14 8.46 11.28
CA GLY A 68 12.73 8.10 11.12
C GLY A 68 12.16 8.56 9.78
N VAL A 69 12.52 9.77 9.32
CA VAL A 69 12.12 10.27 7.99
C VAL A 69 12.59 9.35 6.88
N VAL A 70 13.88 8.99 6.88
CA VAL A 70 14.46 8.10 5.86
C VAL A 70 13.79 6.72 5.88
N SER A 71 13.55 6.15 7.07
CA SER A 71 12.84 4.89 7.20
C SER A 71 11.40 4.97 6.66
N SER A 72 10.66 6.03 6.99
CA SER A 72 9.30 6.27 6.51
C SER A 72 9.22 6.40 4.99
N LEU A 73 10.22 7.04 4.37
CA LEU A 73 10.30 7.20 2.91
C LEU A 73 10.77 5.90 2.22
N ASN A 74 11.67 5.13 2.83
CA ASN A 74 12.07 3.83 2.30
C ASN A 74 10.91 2.84 2.32
N ASN A 75 10.10 2.82 3.39
CA ASN A 75 8.89 2.00 3.49
C ASN A 75 7.78 2.41 2.51
N LEU A 76 7.94 3.52 1.79
CA LEU A 76 7.06 3.92 0.68
C LEU A 76 7.50 3.33 -0.66
N LEU A 77 8.80 3.07 -0.80
CA LEU A 77 9.42 2.58 -2.04
C LEU A 77 9.56 1.06 -2.06
N ALA A 78 9.67 0.44 -0.87
CA ALA A 78 9.66 -1.00 -0.65
C ALA A 78 8.24 -1.56 -0.46
#